data_AF-A0A8J6KC68-F1
#
_entry.id   AF-A0A8J6KC68-F1
#
_cell.length_a   1.000
_cell.length_b   1.000
_cell.length_c   1.000
_cell.angle_alpha   90.00
_cell.angle_beta   90.00
_cell.angle_gamma   90.00
#
_symmetry.space_group_name_H-M   'P 1'
#
loop_
_entity.id
_entity.type
_entity.pdbx_description
1 polymer ?
#
loop_
_entity_poly.entity_id
_entity_poly.type
_entity_poly.pdbx_seq_one_letter_code
_entity_poly.pdbx_strand_id
1 'polypeptide(L)' 'MIYHSQDSREFNLQDFSHLESRDLALVVAALAYNQYFLRLQAANLKLGSEVTEQILHCVGRSQHLEELILEDCGLRA' A
#
# COMPACT_ATOMS: atom_id res chain seq x y z
N MET A 1 -15.42 6.71 -1.95
CA MET A 1 -16.00 7.78 -1.10
C MET A 1 -15.61 7.68 0.37
N ILE A 2 -15.04 6.57 0.86
CA ILE A 2 -14.76 6.39 2.31
C ILE A 2 -13.53 7.20 2.77
N TYR A 3 -12.41 7.23 2.03
CA TYR A 3 -11.24 8.03 2.39
C TYR A 3 -11.44 9.55 2.21
N HIS A 4 -12.17 9.95 1.18
CA HIS A 4 -12.46 11.37 0.91
C HIS A 4 -13.37 12.01 1.96
N SER A 5 -14.29 11.25 2.58
CA SER A 5 -15.14 11.78 3.66
C SER A 5 -14.42 11.86 5.00
N GLN A 6 -13.29 11.17 5.16
CA GLN A 6 -12.49 11.16 6.39
C GLN A 6 -11.24 12.06 6.30
N ASP A 7 -11.03 12.72 5.15
CA ASP A 7 -9.78 13.45 4.81
C ASP A 7 -8.51 12.64 5.07
N SER A 8 -8.62 11.31 5.07
CA SER A 8 -7.49 10.43 5.31
C SER A 8 -6.65 10.38 4.05
N ARG A 9 -5.39 10.80 4.17
CA ARG A 9 -4.35 10.64 3.13
C ARG A 9 -3.55 9.35 3.33
N GLU A 10 -4.04 8.45 4.19
CA GLU A 10 -3.50 7.11 4.41
C GLU A 10 -4.20 6.08 3.53
N PHE A 11 -3.41 5.31 2.81
CA PHE A 11 -3.82 4.09 2.15
C PHE A 11 -3.47 2.90 3.04
N ASN A 12 -4.49 2.27 3.62
CA ASN A 12 -4.32 1.15 4.54
C ASN A 12 -4.58 -0.18 3.82
N LEU A 13 -3.55 -1.03 3.68
CA LEU A 13 -3.66 -2.32 2.98
C LEU A 13 -4.54 -3.33 3.71
N GLN A 14 -4.81 -3.15 5.01
CA GLN A 14 -5.70 -4.04 5.76
C GLN A 14 -7.16 -3.89 5.28
N ASP A 15 -7.56 -2.72 4.78
CA ASP A 15 -8.89 -2.51 4.19
C ASP A 15 -9.13 -3.43 2.97
N PHE A 16 -8.05 -3.94 2.38
CA PHE A 16 -8.03 -4.83 1.22
C PHE A 16 -7.52 -6.24 1.54
N SER A 17 -7.41 -6.63 2.81
CA SER A 17 -6.86 -7.93 3.21
C SER A 17 -7.69 -9.14 2.76
N HIS A 18 -8.91 -8.90 2.28
CA HIS A 18 -9.80 -9.92 1.72
C HIS A 18 -9.50 -10.21 0.24
N LEU A 19 -8.67 -9.39 -0.42
CA LEU A 19 -8.26 -9.61 -1.80
C LEU A 19 -7.17 -10.69 -1.90
N GLU A 20 -7.12 -11.35 -3.04
CA GLU A 20 -6.01 -12.23 -3.38
C GLU A 20 -4.72 -11.41 -3.61
N SER A 21 -3.55 -12.04 -3.44
CA SER A 21 -2.23 -11.38 -3.55
C SER A 21 -2.07 -10.62 -4.86
N ARG A 22 -2.54 -11.17 -5.98
CA ARG A 22 -2.46 -10.54 -7.29
C ARG A 22 -3.28 -9.25 -7.37
N ASP A 23 -4.50 -9.28 -6.86
CA ASP A 23 -5.38 -8.10 -6.86
C ASP A 23 -4.84 -7.03 -5.93
N LEU A 24 -4.31 -7.43 -4.76
CA LEU A 24 -3.64 -6.51 -3.85
C LEU A 24 -2.41 -5.87 -4.48
N ALA A 25 -1.61 -6.63 -5.25
CA ALA A 25 -0.47 -6.10 -5.98
C ALA A 25 -0.90 -5.08 -7.04
N LEU A 26 -2.00 -5.32 -7.77
CA LEU A 26 -2.56 -4.35 -8.72
C LEU A 26 -3.03 -3.06 -8.04
N VAL A 27 -3.66 -3.17 -6.86
CA VAL A 27 -4.06 -2.03 -6.05
C VAL A 27 -2.84 -1.19 -5.64
N VAL A 28 -1.78 -1.82 -5.16
CA VAL A 28 -0.52 -1.14 -4.80
C VAL A 28 0.16 -0.54 -6.04
N ALA A 29 0.16 -1.22 -7.18
CA ALA A 29 0.74 -0.73 -8.42
C ALA A 29 0.08 0.59 -8.87
N ALA A 30 -1.24 0.70 -8.69
CA ALA A 30 -1.98 1.93 -9.00
C ALA A 30 -1.55 3.12 -8.10
N LEU A 31 -1.08 2.85 -6.86
CA LEU A 31 -0.63 3.90 -5.95
C LEU A 31 0.65 4.60 -6.41
N ALA A 32 1.45 3.97 -7.26
CA ALA A 32 2.64 4.59 -7.85
C ALA A 32 2.33 5.88 -8.63
N TYR A 33 1.08 6.03 -9.09
CA TYR A 33 0.59 7.20 -9.85
C TYR A 33 -0.46 8.00 -9.08
N ASN A 34 -0.73 7.64 -7.82
CA ASN A 34 -1.71 8.32 -7.01
C ASN A 34 -1.18 9.68 -6.52
N GLN A 35 -2.05 10.69 -6.51
CA GLN A 35 -1.73 12.07 -6.10
C GLN A 35 -2.43 12.49 -4.80
N TYR A 36 -3.25 11.61 -4.23
CA TYR A 36 -4.10 11.90 -3.07
C TYR A 36 -3.48 11.35 -1.78
N PHE A 37 -3.17 10.06 -1.76
CA PHE A 37 -2.56 9.37 -0.64
C PHE A 37 -1.10 9.75 -0.52
N LEU A 38 -0.73 10.14 0.70
CA LEU A 38 0.63 10.51 1.08
C LEU A 38 1.28 9.41 1.91
N ARG A 39 0.51 8.47 2.43
CA ARG A 39 0.97 7.37 3.28
C ARG A 39 0.47 6.02 2.77
N LEU A 40 1.34 5.03 2.75
CA LEU A 40 1.01 3.62 2.52
C LEU A 40 1.30 2.83 3.81
N GLN A 41 0.29 2.15 4.33
CA GLN A 41 0.40 1.40 5.57
C GLN A 41 0.01 -0.07 5.38
N ALA A 42 0.78 -0.97 5.99
CA ALA A 42 0.40 -2.34 6.23
C ALA A 42 0.80 -2.77 7.65
N ALA A 43 -0.15 -3.30 8.42
CA ALA A 43 0.06 -3.89 9.73
C ALA A 43 -0.57 -5.29 9.82
N ASN A 44 0.13 -6.25 10.44
CA ASN A 44 -0.37 -7.61 10.69
C ASN A 44 -0.81 -8.37 9.42
N LEU A 45 -0.16 -8.10 8.29
CA LEU A 45 -0.48 -8.68 6.98
C LEU A 45 0.78 -9.31 6.36
N LYS A 46 0.77 -10.63 6.13
CA LYS A 46 1.89 -11.30 5.44
C LYS A 46 1.94 -10.88 3.98
N LEU A 47 2.95 -10.08 3.63
CA LEU A 47 3.13 -9.60 2.26
C LEU A 47 3.89 -10.64 1.43
N GLY A 48 3.27 -11.08 0.34
CA GLY A 48 3.94 -11.91 -0.68
C GLY A 48 4.99 -11.12 -1.47
N SER A 49 5.84 -11.83 -2.21
CA SER A 49 6.89 -11.20 -3.04
C SER A 49 6.31 -10.23 -4.07
N GLU A 50 5.21 -10.63 -4.73
CA GLU A 50 4.55 -9.81 -5.76
C GLU A 50 4.05 -8.47 -5.20
N VAL A 51 3.37 -8.49 -4.05
CA VAL A 51 2.90 -7.26 -3.39
C VAL A 51 4.08 -6.42 -2.92
N THR A 52 5.12 -7.06 -2.36
CA THR A 52 6.33 -6.37 -1.90
C THR A 52 7.05 -5.66 -3.04
N GLU A 53 7.18 -6.30 -4.21
CA GLU A 53 7.74 -5.68 -5.41
C GLU A 53 6.94 -4.45 -5.85
N GLN A 54 5.60 -4.51 -5.80
CA GLN A 54 4.76 -3.36 -6.13
C GLN A 54 4.87 -2.24 -5.09
N ILE A 55 5.06 -2.56 -3.80
CA ILE A 55 5.34 -1.55 -2.77
C ILE A 55 6.66 -0.85 -3.08
N LEU A 56 7.72 -1.60 -3.37
CA LEU A 56 9.03 -1.04 -3.74
C LEU A 56 8.94 -0.17 -4.99
N HIS A 57 8.20 -0.63 -6.01
CA HIS A 57 7.93 0.16 -7.21
C HIS A 57 7.16 1.46 -6.87
N CYS A 58 6.12 1.38 -6.05
CA CYS A 58 5.34 2.54 -5.61
C CYS A 58 6.23 3.57 -4.90
N VAL A 59 7.10 3.13 -3.99
CA VAL A 59 8.06 3.99 -3.29
C VAL A 59 9.06 4.64 -4.25
N GLY A 60 9.60 3.87 -5.20
CA GLY A 60 10.57 4.39 -6.16
C GLY A 60 9.97 5.33 -7.22
N ARG A 61 8.66 5.25 -7.46
CA ARG A 61 7.98 5.96 -8.55
C ARG A 61 7.11 7.13 -8.11
N SER A 62 6.43 7.02 -6.98
CA SER A 62 5.49 8.04 -6.52
C SER A 62 6.22 9.33 -6.16
N GLN A 63 5.66 10.46 -6.60
CA GLN A 63 6.15 11.80 -6.23
C GLN A 63 5.45 12.37 -4.99
N HIS A 64 4.42 11.68 -4.49
CA HIS A 64 3.55 12.17 -3.40
C HIS A 64 3.56 11.24 -2.18
N LEU A 65 4.12 10.03 -2.30
CA LEU A 65 4.24 9.14 -1.15
C LEU A 65 5.33 9.67 -0.21
N GLU A 66 4.92 10.13 0.96
CA GLU A 66 5.76 10.72 1.99
C GLU A 66 6.14 9.68 3.06
N GLU A 67 5.27 8.72 3.34
CA GLU A 67 5.46 7.77 4.43
C GLU A 67 5.06 6.34 4.06
N LEU A 68 5.90 5.38 4.48
CA LEU A 68 5.67 3.95 4.35
C LEU A 68 5.77 3.30 5.73
N ILE A 69 4.70 2.63 6.17
CA ILE A 69 4.65 1.89 7.43
C ILE A 69 4.40 0.41 7.13
N LEU A 70 5.33 -0.45 7.54
CA LEU A 70 5.24 -1.91 7.40
C LEU A 70 5.47 -2.55 8.77
N GLU A 71 4.41 -2.99 9.42
CA GLU A 71 4.41 -3.56 10.77
C GLU A 71 3.95 -5.03 10.74
N ASP A 72 4.76 -5.92 11.30
CA ASP A 72 4.47 -7.36 11.34
C ASP A 72 4.07 -7.95 9.96
N CYS A 73 4.74 -7.50 8.90
CA CYS A 73 4.40 -7.89 7.53
C CYS A 73 4.99 -9.23 7.07
N GLY A 74 5.65 -9.96 7.96
CA GLY A 74 6.35 -11.22 7.62
C GLY A 74 7.51 -11.05 6.63
N LEU A 75 8.02 -9.82 6.46
CA LEU A 75 9.16 -9.50 5.60
C LEU A 75 10.43 -10.15 6.16
N ARG A 76 11.27 -10.65 5.25
CA ARG A 76 12.58 -11.25 5.59
C ARG A 76 13.67 -10.40 4.97
N ALA A 77 14.76 -10.22 5.73
CA ALA A 77 15.99 -9.56 5.27
C ALA A 77 16.86 -10.52 4.45
#